data_AF-A0A699L445-F1
#
_entry.id   AF-A0A699L445-F1
#
_cell.length_a   1.000
_cell.length_b   1.000
_cell.length_c   1.000
_cell.angle_alpha   90.00
_cell.angle_beta   90.00
_cell.angle_gamma   90.00
#
_symmetry.space_group_name_H-M   'P 1'
#
loop_
_entity.id
_entity.type
_entity.pdbx_description
1 polymer ?
#
loop_
_entity_poly.entity_id
_entity_poly.type
_entity_poly.pdbx_seq_one_letter_code
_entity_poly.pdbx_strand_id
1 'polypeptide(L)'
;PQDLKVVEPTNEISSIDKPPVVELKDLPPHLEYAFLEGDDRLPIIIAKDLKDVEKTALIKVLKSHKQALAWQLSDIKGIDPEFCTHKILMEDDFKPAVQHQRRVNPKIYEVIKKEVLKLLDAGLIYLISDSPWTPKIKKRPHSHILMERLPTVACLLAYAMHRARSKGV
;
A
#
# COMPACT_ATOMS: atom_id res chain seq x y z
N PRO A 1 28.90 -3.75 19.21
CA PRO A 1 29.15 -3.49 17.77
C PRO A 1 28.83 -4.75 16.97
N GLN A 2 27.60 -4.87 16.49
CA GLN A 2 27.21 -5.94 15.58
C GLN A 2 27.30 -5.38 14.16
N ASP A 3 28.12 -6.04 13.34
CA ASP A 3 28.41 -5.64 11.97
C ASP A 3 27.14 -5.67 11.12
N LEU A 4 26.83 -4.50 10.54
CA LEU A 4 25.85 -4.34 9.48
C LEU A 4 26.32 -5.15 8.27
N LYS A 5 25.77 -6.36 8.11
CA LYS A 5 25.99 -7.18 6.94
C LYS A 5 25.34 -6.47 5.75
N VAL A 6 26.17 -5.85 4.91
CA VAL A 6 25.76 -5.27 3.63
C VAL A 6 25.21 -6.40 2.78
N VAL A 7 23.89 -6.43 2.61
CA VAL A 7 23.22 -7.33 1.67
C VAL A 7 23.52 -6.80 0.27
N GLU A 8 24.19 -7.62 -0.55
CA GLU A 8 24.43 -7.31 -1.96
C GLU A 8 23.10 -7.10 -2.69
N PRO A 9 23.00 -6.10 -3.59
CA PRO A 9 21.79 -5.86 -4.35
C PRO A 9 21.62 -7.00 -5.35
N THR A 10 20.71 -7.92 -5.07
CA THR A 10 20.14 -8.79 -6.10
C THR A 10 19.57 -7.89 -7.19
N ASN A 11 19.97 -8.14 -8.45
CA ASN A 11 19.49 -7.48 -9.66
C ASN A 11 17.99 -7.75 -9.88
N GLU A 12 17.16 -7.25 -8.99
CA GLU A 12 15.73 -7.09 -9.21
C GLU A 12 15.57 -5.86 -10.10
N ILE A 13 14.91 -6.05 -11.24
CA ILE A 13 14.56 -4.97 -12.17
C ILE A 13 13.87 -3.88 -11.36
N SER A 14 14.50 -2.72 -11.24
CA SER A 14 14.01 -1.67 -10.37
C SER A 14 12.81 -0.99 -11.04
N SER A 15 11.81 -0.59 -10.26
CA SER A 15 10.67 0.19 -10.75
C SER A 15 11.07 1.53 -11.39
N ILE A 16 12.31 1.96 -11.17
CA ILE A 16 12.96 3.12 -11.79
C ILE A 16 13.26 2.86 -13.27
N ASP A 17 13.63 1.64 -13.65
CA ASP A 17 13.97 1.28 -15.04
C ASP A 17 12.72 1.22 -15.94
N LYS A 18 11.57 0.86 -15.34
CA LYS A 18 10.27 0.82 -16.02
C LYS A 18 9.19 1.44 -15.12
N PRO A 19 9.12 2.78 -15.03
CA PRO A 19 8.13 3.43 -14.20
C PRO A 19 6.72 3.13 -14.72
N PRO A 20 5.73 2.94 -13.83
CA PRO A 20 4.34 2.79 -14.24
C PRO A 20 3.89 4.04 -14.99
N VAL A 21 3.08 3.88 -16.03
CA VAL A 21 2.44 5.01 -16.72
C VAL A 21 1.44 5.63 -15.75
N VAL A 22 1.76 6.84 -15.26
CA VAL A 22 0.92 7.58 -14.31
C VAL A 22 0.11 8.63 -15.07
N GLU A 23 -1.22 8.51 -15.02
CA GLU A 23 -2.12 9.59 -15.44
C GLU A 23 -2.07 10.71 -14.39
N LEU A 24 -1.46 11.85 -14.74
CA LEU A 24 -1.40 13.02 -13.87
C LEU A 24 -2.80 13.59 -13.66
N LYS A 25 -3.15 13.83 -12.40
CA LYS A 25 -4.42 14.44 -12.02
C LYS A 25 -4.27 15.95 -11.86
N ASP A 26 -5.38 16.67 -11.98
CA ASP A 26 -5.44 18.09 -11.64
C ASP A 26 -5.08 18.29 -10.16
N LEU A 27 -4.14 19.21 -9.92
CA LEU A 27 -3.65 19.54 -8.58
C LEU A 27 -4.35 20.79 -8.04
N PRO A 28 -4.52 20.89 -6.71
CA PRO A 28 -4.85 22.14 -6.04
C PRO A 28 -3.86 23.26 -6.41
N PRO A 29 -4.28 24.54 -6.38
CA PRO A 29 -3.47 25.66 -6.89
C PRO A 29 -2.15 25.91 -6.15
N HIS A 30 -2.00 25.38 -4.93
CA HIS A 30 -0.79 25.50 -4.10
C HIS A 30 0.21 24.35 -4.33
N LEU A 31 -0.12 23.38 -5.19
CA LEU A 31 0.74 22.25 -5.52
C LEU A 31 1.09 22.27 -7.01
N GLU A 32 2.27 21.77 -7.36
CA GLU A 32 2.72 21.62 -8.73
C GLU A 32 3.48 20.30 -8.91
N TYR A 33 3.55 19.84 -10.16
CA TYR A 33 4.38 18.69 -10.51
C TYR A 33 5.81 19.11 -10.78
N ALA A 34 6.75 18.31 -10.31
CA ALA A 34 8.15 18.33 -10.72
C ALA A 34 8.58 16.92 -11.12
N PHE A 35 9.60 16.81 -11.97
CA PHE A 35 10.04 15.53 -12.52
C PHE A 35 11.46 15.21 -12.06
N LEU A 36 11.66 13.98 -11.58
CA LEU A 36 12.98 13.52 -11.16
C LEU A 36 13.80 12.96 -12.33
N GLU A 37 13.18 12.65 -13.47
CA GLU A 37 13.86 12.09 -14.63
C GLU A 37 13.20 12.49 -15.95
N GLY A 38 13.95 13.15 -16.83
CA GLY A 38 13.38 13.75 -18.04
C GLY A 38 12.26 14.75 -17.72
N ASP A 39 11.39 14.96 -18.71
CA ASP A 39 10.27 15.89 -18.61
C ASP A 39 8.93 15.20 -18.28
N ASP A 40 8.89 13.87 -18.27
CA ASP A 40 7.66 13.08 -18.14
C ASP A 40 7.75 11.86 -17.21
N ARG A 41 8.93 11.53 -16.66
CA ARG A 41 9.11 10.37 -15.78
C ARG A 41 9.30 10.76 -14.32
N LEU A 42 8.86 9.87 -13.44
CA LEU A 42 8.98 10.00 -11.99
C LEU A 42 8.41 11.34 -11.48
N PRO A 43 7.12 11.63 -11.74
CA PRO A 43 6.48 12.84 -11.27
C PRO A 43 6.40 12.84 -9.74
N ILE A 44 6.76 13.96 -9.14
CA ILE A 44 6.59 14.25 -7.72
C ILE A 44 5.71 15.49 -7.58
N ILE A 45 4.97 15.58 -6.49
CA ILE A 45 4.13 16.74 -6.17
C ILE A 45 4.88 17.57 -5.12
N ILE A 46 5.12 18.84 -5.44
CA ILE A 46 5.79 19.80 -4.55
C ILE A 46 4.90 21.01 -4.31
N ALA A 47 5.23 21.80 -3.27
CA ALA A 47 4.55 23.05 -3.03
C ALA A 47 4.96 24.10 -4.07
N LYS A 48 3.98 24.78 -4.66
CA LYS A 48 4.18 25.81 -5.68
C LYS A 48 4.92 27.04 -5.14
N ASP A 49 4.69 27.37 -3.87
CA ASP A 49 5.19 28.57 -3.21
C ASP A 49 6.67 28.48 -2.77
N LEU A 50 7.35 27.37 -3.05
CA LEU A 50 8.79 27.23 -2.79
C LEU A 50 9.59 28.22 -3.64
N LYS A 51 10.67 28.77 -3.09
CA LYS A 51 11.59 29.61 -3.87
C LYS A 51 12.35 28.74 -4.87
N ASP A 52 12.77 29.29 -6.01
CA ASP A 52 13.49 28.53 -7.04
C ASP A 52 14.77 27.85 -6.50
N VAL A 53 15.47 28.51 -5.57
CA VAL A 53 16.65 27.95 -4.89
C VAL A 53 16.28 26.72 -4.03
N GLU A 54 15.14 26.77 -3.34
CA GLU A 54 14.65 25.66 -2.51
C GLU A 54 14.15 24.51 -3.37
N LYS A 55 13.42 24.80 -4.46
CA LYS A 55 12.94 23.81 -5.42
C LYS A 55 14.10 23.04 -6.05
N THR A 56 15.12 23.75 -6.53
CA THR A 56 16.30 23.13 -7.16
C THR A 56 17.09 22.29 -6.16
N ALA A 57 17.26 22.77 -4.92
CA ALA A 57 17.90 22.00 -3.86
C ALA A 57 17.11 20.72 -3.53
N LEU A 58 15.79 20.82 -3.36
CA LEU A 58 14.90 19.69 -3.08
C LEU A 58 14.96 18.63 -4.18
N ILE A 59 14.78 19.05 -5.44
CA ILE A 59 14.82 18.15 -6.60
C ILE A 59 16.19 17.46 -6.68
N LYS A 60 17.29 18.17 -6.40
CA LYS A 60 18.63 17.57 -6.40
C LYS A 60 18.78 16.47 -5.36
N VAL A 61 18.29 16.67 -4.14
CA VAL A 61 18.33 15.64 -3.08
C VAL A 61 17.49 14.43 -3.48
N LEU A 62 16.27 14.65 -3.99
CA LEU A 62 15.36 13.58 -4.41
C LEU A 62 15.91 12.80 -5.61
N LYS A 63 16.54 13.48 -6.58
CA LYS A 63 17.23 12.83 -7.71
C LYS A 63 18.38 11.94 -7.26
N SER A 64 19.04 12.28 -6.15
CA SER A 64 20.13 11.47 -5.58
C SER A 64 19.63 10.23 -4.82
N HIS A 65 18.37 10.27 -4.35
CA HIS A 65 17.77 9.21 -3.51
C HIS A 65 16.49 8.63 -4.12
N LYS A 66 16.42 8.49 -5.45
CA LYS A 66 15.22 7.98 -6.16
C LYS A 66 14.78 6.60 -5.67
N GLN A 67 15.71 5.76 -5.24
CA GLN A 67 15.46 4.41 -4.73
C GLN A 67 14.80 4.38 -3.35
N ALA A 68 14.86 5.48 -2.59
CA ALA A 68 14.17 5.59 -1.31
C ALA A 68 12.66 5.85 -1.48
N LEU A 69 12.22 6.22 -2.69
CA LEU A 69 10.82 6.47 -3.01
C LEU A 69 10.20 5.19 -3.58
N ALA A 70 8.98 4.87 -3.12
CA ALA A 70 8.20 3.78 -3.68
C ALA A 70 7.37 4.27 -4.88
N TRP A 71 7.67 3.75 -6.07
CA TRP A 71 6.97 4.09 -7.31
C TRP A 71 5.83 3.11 -7.59
N GLN A 72 6.00 1.86 -7.18
CA GLN A 72 5.02 0.78 -7.21
C GLN A 72 4.77 0.24 -5.80
N LEU A 73 3.66 -0.49 -5.62
CA LEU A 73 3.35 -1.12 -4.34
C LEU A 73 4.41 -2.14 -3.90
N SER A 74 5.07 -2.80 -4.87
CA SER A 74 6.18 -3.73 -4.63
C SER A 74 7.43 -3.06 -4.07
N ASP A 75 7.60 -1.76 -4.30
CA ASP A 75 8.78 -1.02 -3.82
C ASP A 75 8.67 -0.67 -2.33
N ILE A 76 7.45 -0.75 -1.77
CA ILE A 76 7.20 -0.53 -0.35
C ILE A 76 7.73 -1.74 0.40
N LYS A 77 9.01 -1.70 0.75
CA LYS A 77 9.62 -2.69 1.63
C LYS A 77 9.05 -2.50 3.04
N GLY A 78 8.44 -3.56 3.56
CA GLY A 78 8.06 -3.62 4.97
C GLY A 78 9.28 -3.63 5.88
N ILE A 79 9.06 -3.44 7.18
CA ILE A 79 10.10 -3.72 8.18
C ILE A 79 10.24 -5.23 8.29
N ASP A 80 11.46 -5.74 8.22
CA ASP A 80 11.71 -7.17 8.44
C ASP A 80 11.23 -7.56 9.85
N PRO A 81 10.38 -8.59 9.99
CA PRO A 81 10.01 -9.13 11.29
C PRO A 81 11.20 -9.51 12.16
N GLU A 82 12.37 -9.84 11.59
CA GLU A 82 13.61 -10.10 12.34
C GLU A 82 14.12 -8.84 13.07
N PHE A 83 13.92 -7.65 12.50
CA PHE A 83 14.35 -6.39 13.14
C PHE A 83 13.37 -5.93 14.22
N CYS A 84 12.06 -6.01 13.94
CA CYS A 84 11.06 -5.51 14.86
C CYS A 84 9.72 -6.20 14.65
N THR A 85 9.19 -6.80 15.72
CA THR A 85 7.81 -7.23 15.80
C THR A 85 7.04 -6.32 16.74
N HIS A 86 5.93 -5.76 16.28
CA HIS A 86 4.99 -5.07 17.16
C HIS A 86 4.06 -6.09 17.82
N LYS A 87 3.97 -6.05 19.15
CA LYS A 87 2.99 -6.83 19.91
C LYS A 87 1.90 -5.90 20.42
N ILE A 88 0.66 -6.13 19.97
CA ILE A 88 -0.50 -5.44 20.52
C ILE A 88 -0.80 -6.10 21.87
N LEU A 89 -0.68 -5.34 22.95
CA LEU A 89 -1.04 -5.79 24.30
C LEU A 89 -2.56 -5.73 24.46
N MET A 90 -3.13 -6.76 25.07
CA MET A 90 -4.56 -6.89 25.37
C MET A 90 -4.72 -7.13 26.88
N GLU A 91 -5.89 -6.79 27.43
CA GLU A 91 -6.25 -7.12 28.80
C GLU A 91 -6.38 -8.64 28.96
N ASP A 92 -5.98 -9.17 30.13
CA ASP A 92 -5.89 -10.62 30.38
C ASP A 92 -7.26 -11.34 30.32
N ASP A 93 -8.34 -10.63 30.60
CA ASP A 93 -9.72 -11.11 30.58
C ASP A 93 -10.44 -10.85 29.24
N PHE A 94 -9.76 -10.21 28.27
CA PHE A 94 -10.35 -9.90 26.98
C PHE A 94 -10.58 -11.15 26.13
N LYS A 95 -11.81 -11.32 25.65
CA LYS A 95 -12.20 -12.43 24.77
C LYS A 95 -12.32 -11.97 23.32
N PRO A 96 -11.71 -12.68 22.34
CA PRO A 96 -11.89 -12.38 20.93
C PRO A 96 -13.37 -12.34 20.54
N ALA A 97 -13.78 -11.23 19.91
CA ALA A 97 -15.14 -11.03 19.45
C ALA A 97 -15.20 -11.12 17.92
N VAL A 98 -16.00 -12.05 17.42
CA VAL A 98 -16.18 -12.28 15.99
C VAL A 98 -17.33 -11.43 15.46
N GLN A 99 -17.03 -10.48 14.58
CA GLN A 99 -18.07 -9.69 13.90
C GLN A 99 -18.62 -10.40 12.67
N HIS A 100 -19.94 -10.35 12.48
CA HIS A 100 -20.57 -10.88 11.29
C HIS A 100 -20.06 -10.15 10.03
N GLN A 101 -19.76 -10.95 9.01
CA GLN A 101 -19.31 -10.46 7.72
C GLN A 101 -20.36 -9.55 7.09
N ARG A 102 -20.02 -8.26 6.92
CA ARG A 102 -20.90 -7.29 6.26
C ARG A 102 -21.09 -7.67 4.79
N ARG A 103 -22.35 -7.62 4.34
CA ARG A 103 -22.72 -7.73 2.93
C ARG A 103 -22.19 -6.49 2.19
N VAL A 104 -21.56 -6.71 1.05
CA VAL A 104 -21.03 -5.66 0.18
C VAL A 104 -21.79 -5.72 -1.13
N ASN A 105 -22.08 -4.57 -1.74
CA ASN A 105 -22.68 -4.50 -3.06
C ASN A 105 -21.79 -5.23 -4.08
N PRO A 106 -22.32 -6.17 -4.88
CA PRO A 106 -21.53 -6.91 -5.88
C PRO A 106 -20.70 -6.03 -6.81
N LYS A 107 -21.20 -4.84 -7.21
CA LYS A 107 -20.43 -3.91 -8.07
C LYS A 107 -19.14 -3.43 -7.40
N ILE A 108 -19.19 -3.19 -6.08
CA ILE A 108 -18.05 -2.73 -5.29
C ILE A 108 -17.14 -3.91 -4.94
N TYR A 109 -17.72 -5.11 -4.77
CA TYR A 109 -16.97 -6.32 -4.44
C TYR A 109 -15.88 -6.64 -5.47
N GLU A 110 -16.17 -6.52 -6.76
CA GLU A 110 -15.18 -6.78 -7.81
C GLU A 110 -13.99 -5.81 -7.74
N VAL A 111 -14.23 -4.54 -7.39
CA VAL A 111 -13.16 -3.55 -7.18
C VAL A 111 -12.33 -3.91 -5.96
N ILE A 112 -12.97 -4.24 -4.84
CA ILE A 112 -12.28 -4.64 -3.60
C ILE A 112 -11.42 -5.88 -3.84
N LYS A 113 -11.97 -6.90 -4.52
CA LYS A 113 -11.26 -8.15 -4.81
C LYS A 113 -9.98 -7.87 -5.62
N LYS A 114 -10.07 -7.02 -6.65
CA LYS A 114 -8.90 -6.62 -7.44
C LYS A 114 -7.84 -5.90 -6.61
N GLU A 115 -8.24 -5.00 -5.72
CA GLU A 115 -7.29 -4.29 -4.85
C GLU A 115 -6.67 -5.20 -3.79
N VAL A 116 -7.44 -6.12 -3.19
CA VAL A 116 -6.93 -7.11 -2.22
C VAL A 116 -5.89 -8.02 -2.88
N LEU A 117 -6.15 -8.50 -4.11
CA LEU A 117 -5.18 -9.31 -4.85
C LEU A 117 -3.86 -8.56 -5.09
N LYS A 118 -3.90 -7.28 -5.48
CA LYS A 118 -2.68 -6.47 -5.63
C LYS A 118 -1.85 -6.39 -4.35
N LEU A 119 -2.50 -6.31 -3.19
CA LEU A 119 -1.82 -6.25 -1.89
C LEU A 119 -1.23 -7.61 -1.48
N LEU A 120 -1.90 -8.71 -1.83
CA LEU A 120 -1.36 -10.06 -1.67
C LEU A 120 -0.15 -10.29 -2.56
N ASP A 121 -0.24 -9.92 -3.84
CA ASP A 121 0.86 -10.04 -4.80
C ASP A 121 2.07 -9.20 -4.39
N ALA A 122 1.84 -8.03 -3.78
CA ALA A 122 2.90 -7.17 -3.23
C ALA A 122 3.46 -7.67 -1.87
N GLY A 123 2.92 -8.75 -1.29
CA GLY A 123 3.35 -9.28 0.00
C GLY A 123 3.02 -8.40 1.22
N LEU A 124 2.20 -7.35 1.04
CA LEU A 124 1.81 -6.43 2.12
C LEU A 124 0.76 -7.06 3.06
N ILE A 125 0.01 -8.03 2.56
CA ILE A 125 -0.93 -8.85 3.35
C ILE A 125 -0.71 -10.32 3.05
N TYR A 126 -1.13 -11.19 3.97
CA TYR A 126 -1.06 -12.64 3.83
C TYR A 126 -2.32 -13.31 4.35
N LEU A 127 -2.59 -14.51 3.84
CA LEU A 127 -3.72 -15.33 4.27
C LEU A 127 -3.48 -15.86 5.69
N ILE A 128 -4.51 -15.78 6.55
CA ILE A 128 -4.54 -16.48 7.84
C ILE A 128 -5.75 -17.41 7.85
N SER A 129 -5.52 -18.68 8.16
CA SER A 129 -6.54 -19.72 8.08
C SER A 129 -7.40 -19.84 9.35
N ASP A 130 -6.80 -19.71 10.55
CA ASP A 130 -7.45 -20.12 11.82
C ASP A 130 -7.37 -19.06 12.92
N SER A 131 -7.75 -17.82 12.62
CA SER A 131 -7.75 -16.75 13.64
C SER A 131 -9.01 -16.80 14.51
N PRO A 132 -8.89 -16.80 15.86
CA PRO A 132 -10.05 -16.71 16.77
C PRO A 132 -10.81 -15.39 16.63
N TRP A 133 -10.21 -14.42 15.94
CA TRP A 133 -10.78 -13.12 15.61
C TRP A 133 -11.60 -13.13 14.30
N THR A 134 -11.60 -14.24 13.58
CA THR A 134 -12.28 -14.37 12.28
C THR A 134 -13.48 -15.32 12.37
N PRO A 135 -14.62 -14.98 11.75
CA PRO A 135 -15.75 -15.89 11.69
C PRO A 135 -15.40 -17.12 10.86
N LYS A 136 -15.66 -18.31 11.40
CA LYS A 136 -15.67 -19.55 10.59
C LYS A 136 -16.76 -19.43 9.53
N ILE A 137 -16.38 -19.26 8.27
CA ILE A 137 -17.33 -19.39 7.16
C ILE A 137 -17.74 -20.86 7.10
N LYS A 138 -18.95 -21.18 7.58
CA LYS A 138 -19.53 -22.51 7.41
C LYS A 138 -19.72 -22.73 5.91
N LYS A 139 -18.82 -23.49 5.26
CA LYS A 139 -18.92 -23.83 3.84
C LYS A 139 -20.30 -24.49 3.62
N ARG A 140 -21.21 -23.79 2.92
CA ARG A 140 -22.39 -24.46 2.35
C ARG A 140 -21.92 -25.27 1.13
N PRO A 141 -22.50 -26.45 0.84
CA PRO A 141 -21.92 -27.37 -0.13
C PRO A 141 -21.81 -26.85 -1.57
N HIS A 142 -22.42 -25.73 -1.95
CA HIS A 142 -22.49 -25.28 -3.35
C HIS A 142 -22.16 -23.80 -3.53
N SER A 143 -20.92 -23.38 -3.21
CA SER A 143 -20.32 -22.20 -3.85
C SER A 143 -18.81 -22.17 -3.60
N HIS A 144 -18.02 -22.12 -4.68
CA HIS A 144 -16.61 -21.79 -4.62
C HIS A 144 -16.48 -20.29 -4.26
N ILE A 145 -16.42 -19.98 -2.96
CA ILE A 145 -16.13 -18.63 -2.46
C ILE A 145 -14.83 -18.70 -1.67
N LEU A 146 -13.73 -18.31 -2.32
CA LEU A 146 -12.53 -17.86 -1.63
C LEU A 146 -12.81 -16.43 -1.16
N MET A 147 -12.96 -16.24 0.15
CA MET A 147 -12.89 -14.90 0.72
C MET A 147 -11.96 -14.90 1.92
N GLU A 148 -10.77 -14.37 1.71
CA GLU A 148 -9.84 -13.99 2.76
C GLU A 148 -10.37 -12.74 3.47
N ARG A 149 -10.45 -12.76 4.80
CA ARG A 149 -10.72 -11.56 5.61
C ARG A 149 -9.94 -11.59 6.91
N LEU A 150 -9.08 -10.61 7.05
CA LEU A 150 -8.43 -10.20 8.31
C LEU A 150 -8.75 -8.73 8.63
N PRO A 151 -8.55 -8.27 9.88
CA PRO A 151 -8.97 -6.96 10.37
C PRO A 151 -8.37 -5.76 9.60
N THR A 152 -7.28 -5.96 8.86
CA THR A 152 -6.69 -5.01 7.90
C THR A 152 -7.70 -4.54 6.84
N VAL A 153 -8.71 -5.37 6.56
CA VAL A 153 -9.78 -5.06 5.59
C VAL A 153 -10.67 -3.91 6.06
N ALA A 154 -10.78 -3.56 7.35
CA ALA A 154 -11.55 -2.37 7.74
C ALA A 154 -10.85 -1.07 7.29
N CYS A 155 -9.53 -0.98 7.48
CA CYS A 155 -8.73 0.14 7.01
C CYS A 155 -8.60 0.15 5.47
N LEU A 156 -8.44 -1.01 4.85
CA LEU A 156 -8.37 -1.13 3.39
C LEU A 156 -9.74 -0.92 2.72
N LEU A 157 -10.86 -1.30 3.35
CA LEU A 157 -12.21 -0.96 2.89
C LEU A 157 -12.48 0.53 3.08
N ALA A 158 -12.05 1.14 4.19
CA ALA A 158 -12.16 2.58 4.36
C ALA A 158 -11.34 3.32 3.28
N TYR A 159 -10.10 2.89 3.03
CA TYR A 159 -9.24 3.40 1.96
C TYR A 159 -9.84 3.18 0.57
N ALA A 160 -10.35 1.98 0.28
CA ALA A 160 -10.95 1.64 -1.01
C ALA A 160 -12.29 2.36 -1.23
N MET A 161 -13.13 2.53 -0.19
CA MET A 161 -14.37 3.31 -0.26
C MET A 161 -14.07 4.81 -0.44
N HIS A 162 -13.08 5.34 0.27
CA HIS A 162 -12.61 6.73 0.07
C HIS A 162 -12.08 6.94 -1.35
N ARG A 163 -11.32 5.97 -1.88
CA ARG A 163 -10.77 6.02 -3.23
C ARG A 163 -11.82 5.83 -4.33
N ALA A 164 -12.84 5.01 -4.11
CA ALA A 164 -13.97 4.85 -5.03
C ALA A 164 -14.81 6.13 -5.11
N ARG A 165 -15.04 6.80 -3.97
CA ARG A 165 -15.75 8.09 -3.91
C ARG A 165 -15.00 9.21 -4.62
N SER A 166 -13.66 9.22 -4.54
CA SER A 166 -12.81 10.15 -5.30
C SER A 166 -12.81 9.91 -6.81
N LYS A 167 -13.22 8.72 -7.28
CA LYS A 167 -13.29 8.38 -8.71
C LYS A 167 -14.70 8.57 -9.32
N GLY A 168 -15.65 9.15 -8.58
CA GLY A 168 -16.96 9.52 -9.13
C GLY A 168 -17.78 8.34 -9.67
N VAL A 169 -17.84 7.22 -8.94
CA VAL A 169 -18.79 6.12 -9.19
C VAL A 169 -20.04 6.29 -8.34
#